data_AF-A0AAN9U5F4-F1
#
_entry.id   AF-A0AAN9U5F4-F1
#
_cell.length_a   1.000
_cell.length_b   1.000
_cell.length_c   1.000
_cell.angle_alpha   90.00
_cell.angle_beta   90.00
_cell.angle_gamma   90.00
#
_symmetry.space_group_name_H-M   'P 1'
#
loop_
_entity.id
_entity.type
_entity.pdbx_description
1 polymer ?
#
loop_
_entity_poly.entity_id
_entity_poly.type
_entity_poly.pdbx_seq_one_letter_code
_entity_poly.pdbx_strand_id
1 'polypeptide(L)'
;MFSRSSQISIDNINYTSHCSPPVTGKPLEATDAPSLLQQIMEEILTQRIRWDRTIDGITDQLRQVSPSSVQLVAIQPSHYVEALLEHWRAEIPTAESSSQDMMSAVMSLPTENGPARDARSSKIAVVGMACRFPGGADDTERFWELLAAGRDVHSPVPPDRFDAETHVDPAGKRPNTSKTPYGCFVDNPGLFDAMFFGMSPREAEQTDPIHRLALVTAYEALENSGYVHYRGIHRRRVGTFYGQASDDYREVNSGQDIGTYFIPRGCRAFAPGLINYSF
;
A
#
# COMPACT_ATOMS: atom_id res chain seq x y z
N MET A 1 -8.46 24.95 -23.01
CA MET A 1 -7.61 26.11 -23.33
C MET A 1 -6.36 25.56 -24.00
N PHE A 2 -6.33 25.60 -25.34
CA PHE A 2 -5.24 25.10 -26.16
C PHE A 2 -4.03 26.03 -26.04
N SER A 3 -2.82 25.45 -25.92
CA SER A 3 -1.59 25.89 -26.59
C SER A 3 -0.38 25.26 -25.90
N ARG A 4 0.24 24.28 -26.56
CA ARG A 4 1.70 24.21 -26.65
C ARG A 4 2.07 23.43 -27.91
N SER A 5 2.44 24.20 -28.92
CA SER A 5 3.00 23.79 -30.18
C SER A 5 4.40 23.21 -29.97
N SER A 6 4.57 21.92 -30.26
CA SER A 6 5.87 21.35 -30.62
C SER A 6 5.73 20.90 -32.07
N GLN A 7 6.23 21.74 -32.98
CA GLN A 7 6.40 21.42 -34.40
C GLN A 7 7.37 20.24 -34.51
N ILE A 8 6.83 19.04 -34.72
CA ILE A 8 7.56 17.94 -35.34
C ILE A 8 7.12 17.99 -36.79
N SER A 9 8.00 18.50 -37.66
CA SER A 9 7.82 18.44 -39.11
C SER A 9 7.91 16.98 -39.51
N ILE A 10 6.77 16.31 -39.64
CA ILE A 10 6.68 14.97 -40.20
C ILE A 10 6.42 15.15 -41.69
N ASP A 11 7.35 14.64 -42.48
CA ASP A 11 7.32 14.64 -43.94
C ASP A 11 5.96 14.21 -44.50
N ASN A 12 5.64 14.71 -45.71
CA ASN A 12 4.43 14.46 -46.51
C ASN A 12 4.01 12.97 -46.58
N ILE A 13 3.38 12.46 -45.54
CA ILE A 13 2.67 11.18 -45.53
C ILE A 13 1.20 11.53 -45.31
N ASN A 14 0.38 11.32 -46.35
CA ASN A 14 -1.07 11.46 -46.22
C ASN A 14 -1.57 10.37 -45.26
N TYR A 15 -1.92 10.75 -44.03
CA TYR A 15 -2.53 9.84 -43.07
C TYR A 15 -4.02 9.70 -43.37
N THR A 16 -4.41 8.58 -43.99
CA THR A 16 -5.81 8.16 -44.09
C THR A 16 -6.10 7.14 -42.99
N SER A 17 -6.86 7.53 -41.97
CA SER A 17 -7.28 6.63 -40.89
C SER A 17 -8.63 6.00 -41.23
N HIS A 18 -8.66 4.68 -41.37
CA HIS A 18 -9.90 3.92 -41.56
C HIS A 18 -10.18 3.03 -40.34
N CYS A 19 -11.44 2.91 -39.95
CA CYS A 19 -11.89 1.99 -38.91
C CYS A 19 -12.73 0.90 -39.57
N SER A 20 -12.20 -0.32 -39.63
CA SER A 20 -12.92 -1.48 -40.17
C SER A 20 -13.46 -2.33 -39.02
N PRO A 21 -14.78 -2.51 -38.92
CA PRO A 21 -15.42 -3.25 -37.85
C PRO A 21 -15.40 -4.78 -38.12
N PRO A 22 -15.63 -5.60 -37.10
CA PRO A 22 -15.40 -7.03 -37.16
C PRO A 22 -16.50 -7.84 -37.88
N VAL A 23 -17.54 -7.21 -38.47
CA VAL A 23 -18.63 -7.93 -39.15
C VAL A 23 -18.67 -7.67 -40.66
N THR A 24 -18.55 -6.40 -41.06
CA THR A 24 -18.61 -6.02 -42.49
C THR A 24 -17.23 -6.01 -43.16
N GLY A 25 -16.17 -5.71 -42.41
CA GLY A 25 -14.81 -5.58 -42.92
C GLY A 25 -14.57 -4.37 -43.83
N LYS A 26 -15.59 -3.55 -44.07
CA LYS A 26 -15.49 -2.30 -44.83
C LYS A 26 -15.24 -1.13 -43.88
N PRO A 27 -14.54 -0.06 -44.32
CA PRO A 27 -14.39 1.13 -43.49
C PRO A 27 -15.76 1.69 -43.09
N LEU A 28 -15.91 2.03 -41.82
CA LEU A 28 -17.04 2.80 -41.34
C LEU A 28 -16.91 4.25 -41.82
N GLU A 29 -17.98 4.75 -42.42
CA GLU A 29 -18.10 6.15 -42.83
C GLU A 29 -18.70 6.94 -41.66
N ALA A 30 -17.86 7.62 -40.89
CA ALA A 30 -18.28 8.46 -39.77
C ALA A 30 -17.55 9.81 -39.80
N THR A 31 -18.31 10.90 -39.61
CA THR A 31 -17.78 12.27 -39.62
C THR A 31 -17.25 12.70 -38.25
N ASP A 32 -17.63 12.02 -37.17
CA ASP A 32 -17.22 12.30 -35.79
C ASP A 32 -17.12 11.03 -34.93
N ALA A 33 -16.36 11.12 -33.83
CA ALA A 33 -16.07 9.99 -32.95
C ALA A 33 -17.32 9.36 -32.28
N PRO A 34 -18.32 10.13 -31.83
CA PRO A 34 -19.57 9.57 -31.29
C PRO A 34 -20.32 8.71 -32.32
N SER A 35 -20.47 9.20 -33.56
CA SER A 35 -21.14 8.43 -34.61
C SER A 35 -20.36 7.18 -34.98
N LEU A 36 -19.03 7.24 -35.02
CA LEU A 36 -18.18 6.07 -35.24
C LEU A 36 -18.40 5.02 -34.13
N LEU A 37 -18.37 5.44 -32.86
CA LEU A 37 -18.59 4.54 -31.73
C LEU A 37 -19.99 3.93 -31.75
N GLN A 38 -21.02 4.71 -32.08
CA GLN A 38 -22.39 4.22 -32.22
C GLN A 38 -22.49 3.13 -33.29
N GLN A 39 -21.91 3.35 -34.47
CA GLN A 39 -21.90 2.35 -35.55
C GLN A 39 -21.17 1.06 -35.13
N ILE A 40 -20.01 1.19 -34.47
CA ILE A 40 -19.26 0.02 -33.94
C ILE A 40 -20.12 -0.75 -32.92
N MET A 41 -20.74 -0.04 -31.97
CA MET A 41 -21.58 -0.68 -30.95
C MET A 41 -22.80 -1.36 -31.55
N GLU A 42 -23.48 -0.71 -32.50
CA GLU A 42 -24.63 -1.30 -33.20
C GLU A 42 -24.23 -2.58 -33.92
N GLU A 43 -23.11 -2.58 -34.65
CA GLU A 43 -22.63 -3.75 -35.38
C GLU A 43 -22.23 -4.90 -34.44
N ILE A 44 -21.50 -4.61 -33.36
CA ILE A 44 -21.07 -5.64 -32.38
C ILE A 44 -22.26 -6.23 -31.61
N LEU A 45 -23.27 -5.42 -31.28
CA LEU A 45 -24.41 -5.86 -30.47
C LEU A 45 -25.49 -6.57 -31.30
N THR A 46 -25.64 -6.23 -32.59
CA THR A 46 -26.74 -6.75 -33.43
C THR A 46 -26.31 -7.85 -34.40
N GLN A 47 -25.02 -8.01 -34.68
CA GLN A 47 -24.54 -8.93 -35.70
C GLN A 47 -23.47 -9.90 -35.20
N ARG A 48 -23.28 -11.00 -35.93
CA ARG A 48 -22.26 -12.02 -35.62
C ARG A 48 -20.90 -11.54 -36.12
N ILE A 49 -19.89 -11.59 -35.26
CA ILE A 49 -18.48 -11.31 -35.60
C ILE A 49 -17.99 -12.26 -36.71
N ARG A 50 -17.39 -11.67 -37.76
CA ARG A 50 -16.89 -12.31 -38.99
C ARG A 50 -15.49 -11.79 -39.33
N TRP A 51 -14.50 -12.25 -38.56
CA TRP A 51 -13.10 -11.87 -38.73
C TRP A 51 -12.54 -12.12 -40.13
N ASP A 52 -13.02 -13.16 -40.82
CA ASP A 52 -12.68 -13.47 -42.21
C ASP A 52 -12.91 -12.26 -43.13
N ARG A 53 -14.05 -11.59 -42.99
CA ARG A 53 -14.41 -10.43 -43.82
C ARG A 53 -13.57 -9.21 -43.51
N THR A 54 -13.22 -9.02 -42.25
CA THR A 54 -12.36 -7.90 -41.82
C THR A 54 -10.94 -8.07 -42.34
N ILE A 55 -10.43 -9.31 -42.34
CA ILE A 55 -9.14 -9.63 -42.94
C ILE A 55 -9.18 -9.32 -44.44
N ASP A 56 -10.15 -9.88 -45.17
CA ASP A 56 -10.30 -9.67 -46.62
C ASP A 56 -10.43 -8.18 -46.98
N GLY A 57 -11.26 -7.44 -46.25
CA GLY A 57 -11.51 -6.02 -46.50
C GLY A 57 -10.28 -5.13 -46.24
N ILE A 58 -9.46 -5.47 -45.24
CA ILE A 58 -8.18 -4.77 -45.01
C ILE A 58 -7.16 -5.17 -46.09
N THR A 59 -7.09 -6.46 -46.46
CA THR A 59 -6.21 -6.93 -47.53
C THR A 59 -6.51 -6.25 -48.87
N ASP A 60 -7.79 -6.10 -49.22
CA ASP A 60 -8.20 -5.41 -50.44
C ASP A 60 -7.80 -3.93 -50.44
N GLN A 61 -7.87 -3.24 -49.30
CA GLN A 61 -7.38 -1.87 -49.15
C GLN A 61 -5.87 -1.79 -49.31
N LEU A 62 -5.14 -2.71 -48.67
CA LEU A 62 -3.68 -2.77 -48.79
C LEU A 62 -3.25 -3.02 -50.23
N ARG A 63 -3.95 -3.87 -50.99
CA ARG A 63 -3.69 -4.09 -52.43
C ARG A 63 -3.89 -2.82 -53.26
N GLN A 64 -4.95 -2.05 -52.99
CA GLN A 64 -5.20 -0.79 -53.70
C GLN A 64 -4.09 0.24 -53.48
N VAL A 65 -3.51 0.27 -52.27
CA VAL A 65 -2.41 1.20 -51.93
C VAL A 65 -1.05 0.67 -52.40
N SER A 66 -0.89 -0.65 -52.53
CA SER A 66 0.36 -1.32 -52.93
C SER A 66 1.59 -0.84 -52.12
N PRO A 67 1.57 -0.97 -50.78
CA PRO A 67 2.65 -0.45 -49.93
C PRO A 67 3.95 -1.25 -50.09
N SER A 68 5.08 -0.58 -49.86
CA SER A 68 6.39 -1.23 -49.75
C SER A 68 6.60 -1.94 -48.40
N SER A 69 5.88 -1.53 -47.37
CA SER A 69 5.96 -2.09 -46.01
C SER A 69 4.63 -1.99 -45.28
N VAL A 70 4.29 -3.01 -44.49
CA VAL A 70 3.10 -3.08 -43.64
C VAL A 70 3.53 -3.40 -42.20
N GLN A 71 3.08 -2.58 -41.25
CA GLN A 71 3.34 -2.79 -39.82
C GLN A 71 2.01 -2.98 -39.08
N LEU A 72 1.84 -4.13 -38.44
CA LEU A 72 0.69 -4.43 -37.59
C LEU A 72 1.01 -4.09 -36.13
N VAL A 73 0.38 -3.03 -35.60
CA VAL A 73 0.54 -2.64 -34.20
C VAL A 73 -0.64 -3.18 -33.38
N ALA A 74 -0.38 -4.13 -32.50
CA ALA A 74 -1.38 -4.75 -31.65
C ALA A 74 -1.30 -4.19 -30.22
N ILE A 75 -2.45 -3.89 -29.61
CA ILE A 75 -2.52 -3.42 -28.21
C ILE A 75 -2.35 -4.58 -27.22
N GLN A 76 -2.74 -5.79 -27.61
CA GLN A 76 -2.56 -7.02 -26.84
C GLN A 76 -2.16 -8.18 -27.75
N PRO A 77 -1.43 -9.19 -27.21
CA PRO A 77 -1.17 -10.43 -27.93
C PRO A 77 -2.48 -11.13 -28.29
N SER A 78 -2.66 -11.45 -29.57
CA SER A 78 -3.79 -12.21 -30.05
C SER A 78 -3.34 -13.19 -31.13
N HIS A 79 -3.88 -14.41 -31.13
CA HIS A 79 -3.60 -15.42 -32.15
C HIS A 79 -4.01 -14.98 -33.56
N TYR A 80 -4.88 -13.96 -33.67
CA TYR A 80 -5.25 -13.37 -34.96
C TYR A 80 -4.13 -12.54 -35.59
N VAL A 81 -3.20 -12.00 -34.80
CA VAL A 81 -2.10 -11.15 -35.31
C VAL A 81 -1.19 -11.96 -36.23
N GLU A 82 -0.78 -13.15 -35.82
CA GLU A 82 0.07 -14.02 -36.64
C GLU A 82 -0.66 -14.53 -37.88
N ALA A 83 -1.93 -14.92 -37.75
CA ALA A 83 -2.75 -15.36 -38.88
C ALA A 83 -2.94 -14.24 -39.93
N LEU A 84 -3.11 -13.00 -39.48
CA LEU A 84 -3.18 -11.81 -40.35
C LEU A 84 -1.87 -11.56 -41.08
N LEU A 85 -0.73 -11.65 -40.38
CA LEU A 85 0.58 -11.48 -41.00
C LEU A 85 0.88 -12.57 -42.03
N GLU A 86 0.53 -13.83 -41.73
CA GLU A 86 0.69 -14.94 -42.67
C GLU A 86 -0.17 -14.73 -43.91
N HIS A 87 -1.43 -14.31 -43.73
CA HIS A 87 -2.32 -13.99 -44.82
C HIS A 87 -1.80 -12.83 -45.68
N TRP A 88 -1.31 -11.73 -45.08
CA TRP A 88 -0.75 -10.61 -45.83
C TRP A 88 0.56 -10.93 -46.54
N ARG A 89 1.42 -11.76 -45.97
CA ARG A 89 2.64 -12.24 -46.64
C ARG A 89 2.32 -13.08 -47.87
N ALA A 90 1.23 -13.85 -47.84
CA ALA A 90 0.77 -14.63 -48.98
C ALA A 90 0.15 -13.75 -50.07
N GLU A 91 -0.70 -12.79 -49.68
CA GLU A 91 -1.49 -11.99 -50.61
C GLU A 91 -0.79 -10.72 -51.13
N ILE A 92 0.25 -10.25 -50.43
CA ILE A 92 1.03 -9.06 -50.76
C ILE A 92 2.53 -9.36 -50.57
N PRO A 93 3.11 -10.27 -51.37
CA PRO A 93 4.49 -10.74 -51.17
C PRO A 93 5.55 -9.66 -51.43
N THR A 94 5.19 -8.55 -52.08
CA THR A 94 6.09 -7.42 -52.37
C THR A 94 6.29 -6.48 -51.19
N ALA A 95 5.47 -6.59 -50.12
CA ALA A 95 5.53 -5.71 -48.97
C ALA A 95 6.21 -6.39 -47.77
N GLU A 96 7.18 -5.71 -47.15
CA GLU A 96 7.76 -6.20 -45.89
C GLU A 96 6.70 -6.12 -44.76
N SER A 97 6.36 -7.26 -44.16
CA SER A 97 5.31 -7.37 -43.14
C SER A 97 5.89 -7.64 -41.76
N SER A 98 5.67 -6.73 -40.82
CA SER A 98 6.13 -6.80 -39.43
C SER A 98 5.00 -6.59 -38.42
N SER A 99 5.19 -7.02 -37.18
CA SER A 99 4.27 -6.75 -36.08
C SER A 99 4.99 -6.14 -34.88
N GLN A 100 4.25 -5.32 -34.14
CA GLN A 100 4.70 -4.74 -32.88
C GLN A 100 3.61 -4.91 -31.82
N ASP A 101 3.99 -5.52 -30.70
CA ASP A 101 3.15 -5.59 -29.50
C ASP A 101 3.38 -4.35 -28.63
N MET A 102 2.34 -3.53 -28.48
CA MET A 102 2.38 -2.36 -27.61
C MET A 102 2.46 -2.74 -26.13
N MET A 103 1.90 -3.87 -25.71
CA MET A 103 1.91 -4.25 -24.30
C MET A 103 3.34 -4.56 -23.83
N SER A 104 4.13 -5.25 -24.67
CA SER A 104 5.56 -5.43 -24.44
C SER A 104 6.31 -4.09 -24.29
N ALA A 105 5.99 -3.11 -25.13
CA ALA A 105 6.57 -1.77 -25.03
C ALA A 105 6.16 -1.06 -23.72
N VAL A 106 4.91 -1.17 -23.29
CA VAL A 106 4.41 -0.58 -22.03
C VAL A 106 5.05 -1.24 -20.81
N MET A 107 5.21 -2.56 -20.81
CA MET A 107 5.82 -3.30 -19.70
C MET A 107 7.33 -3.10 -19.58
N SER A 108 8.00 -2.77 -20.69
CA SER A 108 9.43 -2.43 -20.72
C SER A 108 9.72 -0.96 -20.45
N LEU A 109 8.68 -0.12 -20.28
CA LEU A 109 8.89 1.26 -19.84
C LEU A 109 9.57 1.27 -18.46
N PRO A 110 10.65 2.06 -18.30
CA PRO A 110 11.28 2.24 -17.00
C PRO A 110 10.24 2.64 -15.96
N THR A 111 10.15 1.90 -14.86
CA THR A 111 9.25 2.22 -13.74
C THR A 111 9.72 3.46 -12.98
N GLU A 112 10.93 3.95 -13.28
CA GLU A 112 11.56 5.04 -12.56
C GLU A 112 11.61 6.32 -13.39
N ASN A 113 11.29 7.44 -12.72
CA ASN A 113 11.25 8.84 -13.20
C ASN A 113 9.93 9.35 -13.81
N GLY A 114 8.79 8.87 -13.31
CA GLY A 114 7.57 9.67 -13.34
C GLY A 114 7.65 10.85 -12.34
N PRO A 115 6.92 11.96 -12.56
CA PRO A 115 6.79 13.00 -11.55
C PRO A 115 6.30 12.38 -10.23
N ALA A 116 6.74 12.94 -9.09
CA ALA A 116 6.31 12.49 -7.78
C ALA A 116 4.79 12.36 -7.76
N ARG A 117 4.29 11.18 -7.37
CA ARG A 117 2.85 10.92 -7.26
C ARG A 117 2.23 11.95 -6.32
N ASP A 118 1.00 12.35 -6.59
CA ASP A 118 0.24 13.18 -5.64
C ASP A 118 0.25 12.51 -4.26
N ALA A 119 0.31 13.29 -3.18
CA ALA A 119 0.45 12.79 -1.82
C ALA A 119 -0.64 11.76 -1.47
N ARG A 120 -1.85 11.90 -2.04
CA ARG A 120 -2.97 10.96 -1.87
C ARG A 120 -2.76 9.61 -2.54
N SER A 121 -1.92 9.58 -3.57
CA SER A 121 -1.59 8.38 -4.37
C SER A 121 -0.18 7.85 -4.09
N SER A 122 0.53 8.49 -3.16
CA SER A 122 1.85 8.06 -2.73
C SER A 122 1.75 6.88 -1.77
N LYS A 123 2.70 5.97 -1.89
CA LYS A 123 2.86 4.86 -0.94
C LYS A 123 3.42 5.40 0.39
N ILE A 124 3.05 4.77 1.49
CA ILE A 124 3.60 5.07 2.82
C ILE A 124 4.78 4.13 3.09
N ALA A 125 5.93 4.70 3.43
CA ALA A 125 7.10 3.94 3.83
C ALA A 125 7.15 3.80 5.35
N VAL A 126 7.38 2.60 5.85
CA VAL A 126 7.74 2.35 7.25
C VAL A 126 9.26 2.41 7.31
N VAL A 127 9.78 3.44 7.99
CA VAL A 127 11.22 3.77 7.97
C VAL A 127 11.95 3.43 9.27
N GLY A 128 11.22 3.14 10.35
CA GLY A 128 11.78 2.71 11.62
C GLY A 128 10.72 2.00 12.46
N MET A 129 11.16 1.08 13.30
CA MET A 129 10.30 0.27 14.16
C MET A 129 11.00 -0.05 15.47
N ALA A 130 10.20 -0.17 16.53
CA ALA A 130 10.62 -0.67 17.83
C ALA A 130 9.40 -1.33 18.50
N CYS A 131 9.64 -2.29 19.38
CA CYS A 131 8.56 -2.99 20.04
C CYS A 131 8.97 -3.51 21.42
N ARG A 132 7.96 -3.85 22.22
CA ARG A 132 8.10 -4.61 23.46
C ARG A 132 7.03 -5.68 23.46
N PHE A 133 7.46 -6.94 23.39
CA PHE A 133 6.59 -8.10 23.36
C PHE A 133 6.96 -9.10 24.49
N PRO A 134 6.02 -9.98 24.87
CA PRO A 134 6.27 -11.04 25.84
C PRO A 134 7.40 -12.00 25.43
N GLY A 135 8.04 -12.62 26.41
CA GLY A 135 9.09 -13.63 26.19
C GLY A 135 10.48 -13.04 25.94
N GLY A 136 10.79 -11.89 26.54
CA GLY A 136 12.10 -11.23 26.39
C GLY A 136 12.31 -10.49 25.08
N ALA A 137 11.26 -10.31 24.27
CA ALA A 137 11.32 -9.55 23.02
C ALA A 137 11.27 -8.04 23.29
N ASP A 138 12.42 -7.51 23.71
CA ASP A 138 12.66 -6.09 23.94
C ASP A 138 13.01 -5.32 22.66
N ASP A 139 13.24 -6.00 21.54
CA ASP A 139 13.49 -5.41 20.22
C ASP A 139 12.85 -6.23 19.09
N THR A 140 12.95 -5.71 17.86
CA THR A 140 12.35 -6.31 16.67
C THR A 140 13.02 -7.61 16.25
N GLU A 141 14.32 -7.72 16.49
CA GLU A 141 15.17 -8.86 16.17
C GLU A 141 14.79 -10.06 17.03
N ARG A 142 14.73 -9.88 18.36
CA ARG A 142 14.28 -10.93 19.28
C ARG A 142 12.82 -11.31 19.06
N PHE A 143 11.96 -10.33 18.76
CA PHE A 143 10.59 -10.65 18.40
C PHE A 143 10.54 -11.55 17.16
N TRP A 144 11.35 -11.25 16.15
CA TRP A 144 11.47 -12.10 14.97
C TRP A 144 12.02 -13.49 15.28
N GLU A 145 13.03 -13.61 16.14
CA GLU A 145 13.58 -14.90 16.58
C GLU A 145 12.51 -15.78 17.23
N LEU A 146 11.66 -15.22 18.10
CA LEU A 146 10.54 -15.95 18.71
C LEU A 146 9.55 -16.46 17.66
N LEU A 147 9.19 -15.61 16.69
CA LEU A 147 8.27 -15.98 15.61
C LEU A 147 8.87 -17.05 14.70
N ALA A 148 10.11 -16.88 14.27
CA ALA A 148 10.82 -17.81 13.39
C ALA A 148 11.00 -19.19 14.04
N ALA A 149 11.20 -19.23 15.36
CA ALA A 149 11.28 -20.45 16.14
C ALA A 149 9.91 -21.04 16.55
N GLY A 150 8.80 -20.37 16.23
CA GLY A 150 7.44 -20.82 16.59
C GLY A 150 7.22 -20.94 18.09
N ARG A 151 7.82 -20.05 18.89
CA ARG A 151 7.84 -20.15 20.35
C ARG A 151 6.52 -19.68 20.95
N ASP A 152 6.00 -20.49 21.86
CA ASP A 152 4.92 -20.11 22.75
C ASP A 152 5.49 -19.45 24.02
N VAL A 153 5.00 -18.26 24.35
CA VAL A 153 5.48 -17.41 25.45
C VAL A 153 4.41 -17.16 26.50
N HIS A 154 3.29 -17.90 26.48
CA HIS A 154 2.33 -17.82 27.56
C HIS A 154 2.95 -18.27 28.90
N SER A 155 2.56 -17.61 29.97
CA SER A 155 3.01 -17.91 31.32
C SER A 155 1.89 -17.66 32.32
N PRO A 156 1.97 -18.23 33.53
CA PRO A 156 1.10 -17.82 34.63
C PRO A 156 1.25 -16.32 34.89
N VAL A 157 0.18 -15.68 35.38
CA VAL A 157 0.20 -14.27 35.79
C VAL A 157 1.37 -14.04 36.75
N PRO A 158 2.29 -13.12 36.44
CA PRO A 158 3.39 -12.78 37.31
C PRO A 158 2.91 -12.21 38.66
N PRO A 159 3.59 -12.52 39.77
CA PRO A 159 3.19 -12.09 41.12
C PRO A 159 3.28 -10.58 41.33
N ASP A 160 4.04 -9.86 40.48
CA ASP A 160 4.13 -8.40 40.48
C ASP A 160 2.93 -7.72 39.81
N ARG A 161 1.97 -8.48 39.27
CA ARG A 161 0.69 -7.97 38.75
C ARG A 161 -0.40 -8.08 39.82
N PHE A 162 -0.72 -9.30 40.21
CA PHE A 162 -1.63 -9.64 41.29
C PHE A 162 -1.45 -11.12 41.66
N ASP A 163 -1.97 -11.50 42.83
CA ASP A 163 -1.99 -12.90 43.23
C ASP A 163 -3.03 -13.70 42.42
N ALA A 164 -2.54 -14.55 41.53
CA ALA A 164 -3.37 -15.37 40.64
C ALA A 164 -4.20 -16.41 41.41
N GLU A 165 -3.71 -16.93 42.53
CA GLU A 165 -4.39 -18.00 43.27
C GLU A 165 -5.73 -17.52 43.86
N THR A 166 -5.76 -16.28 44.34
CA THR A 166 -6.99 -15.66 44.88
C THR A 166 -8.01 -15.32 43.80
N HIS A 167 -7.55 -15.05 42.56
CA HIS A 167 -8.36 -14.51 41.46
C HIS A 167 -8.74 -15.53 40.38
N VAL A 168 -8.43 -16.82 40.57
CA VAL A 168 -8.76 -17.88 39.61
C VAL A 168 -9.83 -18.82 40.17
N ASP A 169 -10.91 -19.02 39.42
CA ASP A 169 -11.95 -20.00 39.68
C ASP A 169 -12.24 -20.79 38.40
N PRO A 170 -11.68 -22.01 38.27
CA PRO A 170 -11.93 -22.86 37.10
C PRO A 170 -13.42 -23.20 36.91
N ALA A 171 -14.22 -23.18 37.98
CA ALA A 171 -15.66 -23.43 37.91
C ALA A 171 -16.47 -22.18 37.47
N GLY A 172 -15.87 -20.99 37.51
CA GLY A 172 -16.49 -19.73 37.11
C GLY A 172 -17.72 -19.32 37.93
N LYS A 173 -17.76 -19.70 39.22
CA LYS A 173 -18.89 -19.46 40.12
C LYS A 173 -18.68 -18.21 40.98
N ARG A 174 -17.43 -17.87 41.29
CA ARG A 174 -17.08 -16.71 42.10
C ARG A 174 -17.06 -15.42 41.25
N PRO A 175 -17.69 -14.32 41.67
CA PRO A 175 -17.56 -13.04 40.98
C PRO A 175 -16.11 -12.53 41.04
N ASN A 176 -15.72 -11.69 40.07
CA ASN A 176 -14.36 -11.09 39.96
C ASN A 176 -13.22 -12.13 39.90
N THR A 177 -13.47 -13.29 39.31
CA THR A 177 -12.45 -14.32 39.08
C THR A 177 -12.35 -14.69 37.61
N SER A 178 -11.15 -15.08 37.18
CA SER A 178 -10.88 -15.62 35.86
C SER A 178 -10.95 -17.15 35.88
N LYS A 179 -11.27 -17.76 34.75
CA LYS A 179 -11.17 -19.22 34.57
C LYS A 179 -9.74 -19.71 34.37
N THR A 180 -8.82 -18.81 34.02
CA THR A 180 -7.43 -19.12 33.66
C THR A 180 -6.44 -18.21 34.38
N PRO A 181 -5.32 -18.77 34.89
CA PRO A 181 -4.19 -18.00 35.42
C PRO A 181 -3.19 -17.58 34.34
N TYR A 182 -3.42 -17.87 33.06
CA TYR A 182 -2.40 -17.70 32.01
C TYR A 182 -2.63 -16.45 31.16
N GLY A 183 -1.51 -15.86 30.69
CA GLY A 183 -1.47 -14.75 29.74
C GLY A 183 -0.08 -14.59 29.13
N CYS A 184 0.12 -13.56 28.32
CA CYS A 184 1.42 -13.20 27.78
C CYS A 184 1.79 -11.80 28.30
N PHE A 185 2.88 -11.70 29.05
CA PHE A 185 3.24 -10.50 29.79
C PHE A 185 4.54 -9.91 29.27
N VAL A 186 4.58 -8.58 29.14
CA VAL A 186 5.82 -7.86 28.89
C VAL A 186 6.69 -7.94 30.14
N ASP A 187 7.97 -8.20 29.96
CA ASP A 187 8.94 -8.30 31.04
C ASP A 187 9.26 -6.90 31.58
N ASN A 188 9.23 -6.77 32.91
CA ASN A 188 9.63 -5.55 33.62
C ASN A 188 9.02 -4.24 33.08
N PRO A 189 7.69 -4.13 32.87
CA PRO A 189 7.05 -2.96 32.26
C PRO A 189 7.17 -1.69 33.12
N GLY A 190 7.61 -1.83 34.39
CA GLY A 190 7.90 -0.71 35.27
C GLY A 190 9.25 -0.04 35.04
N LEU A 191 10.19 -0.68 34.32
CA LEU A 191 11.51 -0.10 34.05
C LEU A 191 11.40 1.08 33.09
N PHE A 192 11.93 2.23 33.51
CA PHE A 192 11.85 3.46 32.75
C PHE A 192 12.93 4.44 33.19
N ASP A 193 13.62 5.07 32.23
CA ASP A 193 14.58 6.14 32.50
C ASP A 193 13.85 7.48 32.61
N ALA A 194 13.37 7.80 33.81
CA ALA A 194 12.62 9.03 34.06
C ALA A 194 13.44 10.29 33.74
N MET A 195 14.75 10.28 34.04
CA MET A 195 15.61 11.45 33.87
C MET A 195 15.86 11.74 32.39
N PHE A 196 16.04 10.72 31.57
CA PHE A 196 16.17 10.87 30.12
C PHE A 196 14.98 11.59 29.49
N PHE A 197 13.76 11.27 29.94
CA PHE A 197 12.52 11.91 29.48
C PHE A 197 12.11 13.16 30.28
N GLY A 198 13.00 13.70 31.13
CA GLY A 198 12.75 14.93 31.90
C GLY A 198 11.62 14.81 32.92
N MET A 199 11.37 13.60 33.43
CA MET A 199 10.27 13.27 34.33
C MET A 199 10.80 13.10 35.76
N SER A 200 10.09 13.64 36.76
CA SER A 200 10.49 13.44 38.16
C SER A 200 10.21 12.00 38.61
N PRO A 201 10.93 11.45 39.62
CA PRO A 201 10.65 10.08 40.11
C PRO A 201 9.19 9.88 40.55
N ARG A 202 8.61 10.87 41.22
CA ARG A 202 7.21 10.86 41.66
C ARG A 202 6.22 10.86 40.49
N GLU A 203 6.55 11.58 39.43
CA GLU A 203 5.73 11.62 38.23
C GLU A 203 5.81 10.31 37.43
N ALA A 204 7.01 9.75 37.30
CA ALA A 204 7.23 8.47 36.63
C ALA A 204 6.50 7.31 37.33
N GLU A 205 6.46 7.31 38.66
CA GLU A 205 5.72 6.34 39.46
C GLU A 205 4.21 6.40 39.18
N GLN A 206 3.64 7.61 39.03
CA GLN A 206 2.22 7.78 38.70
C GLN A 206 1.92 7.62 37.21
N THR A 207 2.94 7.39 36.38
CA THR A 207 2.77 7.25 34.93
C THR A 207 2.47 5.82 34.54
N ASP A 208 1.40 5.67 33.75
CA ASP A 208 1.01 4.38 33.20
C ASP A 208 2.22 3.73 32.47
N PRO A 209 2.56 2.47 32.79
CA PRO A 209 3.57 1.70 32.06
C PRO A 209 3.39 1.74 30.53
N ILE A 210 2.15 1.75 30.03
CA ILE A 210 1.86 1.87 28.60
C ILE A 210 2.42 3.18 28.04
N HIS A 211 2.26 4.30 28.75
CA HIS A 211 2.79 5.59 28.33
C HIS A 211 4.32 5.64 28.41
N ARG A 212 4.91 5.03 29.44
CA ARG A 212 6.38 4.91 29.60
C ARG A 212 7.00 4.10 28.47
N LEU A 213 6.44 2.92 28.18
CA LEU A 213 6.90 2.08 27.08
C LEU A 213 6.67 2.75 25.72
N ALA A 214 5.57 3.49 25.54
CA ALA A 214 5.32 4.25 24.33
C ALA A 214 6.39 5.33 24.08
N LEU A 215 6.87 6.01 25.13
CA LEU A 215 7.98 6.96 25.01
C LEU A 215 9.30 6.28 24.59
N VAL A 216 9.65 5.18 25.23
CA VAL A 216 10.87 4.42 24.94
C VAL A 216 10.85 3.90 23.51
N THR A 217 9.78 3.23 23.12
CA THR A 217 9.63 2.67 21.76
C THR A 217 9.51 3.74 20.69
N ALA A 218 8.89 4.89 20.96
CA ALA A 218 8.89 6.01 20.03
C ALA A 218 10.31 6.56 19.81
N TYR A 219 11.11 6.70 20.87
CA TYR A 219 12.50 7.12 20.78
C TYR A 219 13.33 6.14 19.93
N GLU A 220 13.27 4.85 20.24
CA GLU A 220 14.01 3.81 19.53
C GLU A 220 13.61 3.70 18.06
N ALA A 221 12.31 3.82 17.75
CA ALA A 221 11.84 3.81 16.36
C ALA A 221 12.35 5.04 15.59
N LEU A 222 12.44 6.21 16.23
CA LEU A 222 13.04 7.40 15.65
C LEU A 222 14.55 7.18 15.39
N GLU A 223 15.30 6.63 16.35
CA GLU A 223 16.72 6.30 16.15
C GLU A 223 16.93 5.27 15.04
N ASN A 224 16.12 4.21 15.00
CA ASN A 224 16.17 3.17 13.97
C ASN A 224 15.92 3.75 12.56
N SER A 225 15.08 4.78 12.45
CA SER A 225 14.85 5.49 11.19
C SER A 225 16.00 6.42 10.76
N GLY A 226 17.03 6.58 11.58
CA GLY A 226 18.10 7.56 11.37
C GLY A 226 17.63 9.01 11.56
N TYR A 227 16.49 9.23 12.21
CA TYR A 227 15.97 10.56 12.49
C TYR A 227 16.86 11.27 13.50
N VAL A 228 17.27 12.49 13.20
CA VAL A 228 18.05 13.33 14.10
C VAL A 228 17.28 14.62 14.36
N HIS A 229 17.06 14.91 15.65
CA HIS A 229 16.41 16.14 16.08
C HIS A 229 17.09 17.38 15.45
N TYR A 230 16.29 18.28 14.87
CA TYR A 230 16.73 19.47 14.12
C TYR A 230 17.40 19.28 12.75
N ARG A 231 17.58 18.04 12.25
CA ARG A 231 18.05 17.81 10.87
C ARG A 231 16.94 17.18 10.03
N GLY A 232 16.48 17.92 9.02
CA GLY A 232 15.68 17.37 7.90
C GLY A 232 14.16 17.47 8.02
N ILE A 233 13.57 17.48 9.23
CA ILE A 233 12.10 17.50 9.40
C ILE A 233 11.68 18.61 10.37
N HIS A 234 10.75 19.45 9.91
CA HIS A 234 10.09 20.44 10.77
C HIS A 234 9.12 19.74 11.73
N ARG A 235 9.25 20.01 13.04
CA ARG A 235 8.35 19.48 14.09
C ARG A 235 6.85 19.64 13.78
N ARG A 236 6.47 20.73 13.09
CA ARG A 236 5.07 20.99 12.67
C ARG A 236 4.52 19.99 11.64
N ARG A 237 5.34 19.13 11.04
CA ARG A 237 4.94 18.11 10.06
C ARG A 237 4.99 16.69 10.62
N VAL A 238 5.21 16.54 11.93
CA VAL A 238 5.19 15.25 12.61
C VAL A 238 3.88 15.14 13.38
N GLY A 239 3.18 14.02 13.19
CA GLY A 239 1.94 13.71 13.90
C GLY A 239 2.05 12.33 14.54
N THR A 240 1.54 12.21 15.77
CA THR A 240 1.52 10.95 16.52
C THR A 240 0.11 10.41 16.59
N PHE A 241 -0.04 9.12 16.28
CA PHE A 241 -1.28 8.37 16.39
C PHE A 241 -1.04 7.16 17.29
N TYR A 242 -1.86 6.99 18.31
CA TYR A 242 -1.68 5.94 19.31
C TYR A 242 -3.03 5.29 19.65
N GLY A 243 -3.07 3.97 19.72
CA GLY A 243 -4.26 3.19 20.05
C GLY A 243 -4.13 2.58 21.43
N GLN A 244 -5.05 2.91 22.34
CA GLN A 244 -5.10 2.37 23.70
C GLN A 244 -6.55 2.10 24.09
N ALA A 245 -6.84 0.89 24.51
CA ALA A 245 -8.19 0.47 24.90
C ALA A 245 -8.41 0.60 26.41
N SER A 246 -7.44 0.18 27.23
CA SER A 246 -7.55 0.20 28.69
C SER A 246 -6.61 1.22 29.34
N ASP A 247 -6.95 1.62 30.55
CA ASP A 247 -6.17 2.48 31.44
C ASP A 247 -6.14 1.86 32.85
N ASP A 248 -5.85 0.56 32.89
CA ASP A 248 -5.91 -0.28 34.09
C ASP A 248 -5.03 0.26 35.23
N TYR A 249 -3.85 0.81 34.91
CA TYR A 249 -2.95 1.40 35.90
C TYR A 249 -3.60 2.58 36.64
N ARG A 250 -4.47 3.32 35.96
CA ARG A 250 -5.24 4.40 36.58
C ARG A 250 -6.26 3.85 37.58
N GLU A 251 -6.90 2.73 37.26
CA GLU A 251 -7.96 2.14 38.07
C GLU A 251 -7.43 1.35 39.27
N VAL A 252 -6.45 0.47 39.05
CA VAL A 252 -6.05 -0.53 40.06
C VAL A 252 -4.76 -0.19 40.80
N ASN A 253 -3.88 0.66 40.24
CA ASN A 253 -2.63 1.06 40.88
C ASN A 253 -2.71 2.48 41.44
N SER A 254 -2.68 3.49 40.56
CA SER A 254 -2.69 4.89 40.99
C SER A 254 -4.02 5.32 41.62
N GLY A 255 -5.10 4.58 41.38
CA GLY A 255 -6.38 4.77 42.07
C GLY A 255 -6.33 4.49 43.57
N GLN A 256 -5.30 3.79 44.05
CA GLN A 256 -5.09 3.52 45.48
C GLN A 256 -4.53 4.74 46.23
N ASP A 257 -3.77 5.61 45.56
CA ASP A 257 -3.22 6.85 46.12
C ASP A 257 -3.23 7.97 45.06
N ILE A 258 -4.29 8.77 45.07
CA ILE A 258 -4.54 9.80 44.07
C ILE A 258 -3.61 10.99 44.31
N GLY A 259 -2.61 11.15 43.44
CA GLY A 259 -1.72 12.31 43.43
C GLY A 259 -1.97 13.32 42.31
N THR A 260 -1.12 14.33 42.26
CA THR A 260 -1.19 15.43 41.26
C THR A 260 -1.09 14.93 39.81
N TYR A 261 -0.41 13.81 39.57
CA TYR A 261 -0.17 13.28 38.23
C TYR A 261 -1.19 12.22 37.80
N PHE A 262 -2.17 11.88 38.66
CA PHE A 262 -3.18 10.85 38.41
C PHE A 262 -3.89 11.01 37.05
N ILE A 263 -4.36 12.23 36.73
CA ILE A 263 -5.05 12.48 35.46
C ILE A 263 -4.08 12.60 34.27
N PRO A 264 -3.06 13.47 34.30
CA PRO A 264 -2.19 13.67 33.13
C PRO A 264 -1.39 12.42 32.76
N ARG A 265 -1.11 11.54 33.73
CA ARG A 265 -0.25 10.38 33.53
C ARG A 265 -0.99 9.04 33.43
N GLY A 266 -2.29 8.99 33.74
CA GLY A 266 -3.15 7.82 33.56
C GLY A 266 -4.21 7.94 32.45
N CYS A 267 -4.54 9.14 31.97
CA CYS A 267 -5.57 9.29 30.93
C CYS A 267 -5.02 9.03 29.51
N ARG A 268 -5.72 8.18 28.74
CA ARG A 268 -5.34 7.73 27.38
C ARG A 268 -5.03 8.86 26.39
N ALA A 269 -5.72 9.99 26.50
CA ALA A 269 -5.50 11.14 25.60
C ALA A 269 -4.09 11.73 25.71
N PHE A 270 -3.41 11.53 26.84
CA PHE A 270 -2.07 12.05 27.08
C PHE A 270 -0.96 11.15 26.53
N ALA A 271 -1.23 9.88 26.16
CA ALA A 271 -0.23 9.00 25.56
C ALA A 271 0.42 9.60 24.29
N PRO A 272 -0.34 9.93 23.23
CA PRO A 272 0.24 10.57 22.03
C PRO A 272 0.72 12.00 22.31
N GLY A 273 0.08 12.71 23.25
CA GLY A 273 0.47 14.05 23.66
C GLY A 273 1.86 14.09 24.30
N LEU A 274 2.20 13.07 25.08
CA LEU A 274 3.49 12.93 25.75
C LEU A 274 4.64 12.68 24.76
N ILE A 275 4.38 11.87 23.73
CA ILE A 275 5.34 11.67 22.62
C ILE A 275 5.58 13.00 21.89
N ASN A 276 4.51 13.71 21.52
CA ASN A 276 4.61 15.02 20.86
C ASN A 276 5.28 16.10 21.73
N TYR A 277 5.17 16.00 23.05
CA TYR A 277 5.83 16.92 23.96
C TYR A 277 7.34 16.66 24.04
N SER A 278 7.73 15.39 23.98
CA SER A 278 9.12 14.95 24.18
C SER A 278 9.99 15.11 22.92
N PHE A 279 9.40 14.98 21.72
CA PHE A 279 10.10 15.08 20.42
C PHE A 279 9.61 16.28 19.59
#